data_AF-A0A1E5W0B4-F1
#
_entry.id   AF-A0A1E5W0B4-F1
#
_cell.length_a   1.000
_cell.length_b   1.000
_cell.length_c   1.000
_cell.angle_alpha   90.00
_cell.angle_beta   90.00
_cell.angle_gamma   90.00
#
_symmetry.space_group_name_H-M   'P 1'
#
loop_
_entity.id
_entity.type
_entity.pdbx_description
1 polymer ?
#
loop_
_entity_poly.entity_id
_entity_poly.type
_entity_poly.pdbx_seq_one_letter_code
_entity_poly.pdbx_strand_id
1 'polypeptide(L)'
;MEEQFILRVPPSVAERIERLMNESATASSNPDDASLDLSFSEDGRNGTFMIGNERFPASLLDLPAVVESYKTYDDSVLIKTADIGQMIMVREENDPAPEGVEYKHGLTPPMRDARRRRFRREPDLNAELVNQVEKHLISIMHGVSVSILLVVYALFLDLSIDQNASVIGGEEGGDRKKPPVARAPKQRDVQEPAANGEEAEPERSDSEESDN
;
A
#
# COMPACT_ATOMS: atom_id res chain seq x y z
N MET A 1 20.21 -15.87 9.23
CA MET A 1 20.01 -14.40 9.29
C MET A 1 19.47 -14.12 10.68
N GLU A 2 19.75 -12.97 11.27
CA GLU A 2 19.08 -12.58 12.52
C GLU A 2 17.76 -11.89 12.18
N GLU A 3 16.69 -12.22 12.90
CA GLU A 3 15.40 -11.55 12.81
C GLU A 3 15.20 -10.73 14.10
N GLN A 4 14.78 -9.48 13.96
CA GLN A 4 14.71 -8.52 15.06
C GLN A 4 13.38 -7.75 14.98
N PHE A 5 12.75 -7.54 16.13
CA PHE A 5 11.41 -6.97 16.25
C PHE A 5 11.39 -5.92 17.37
N ILE A 6 10.55 -4.90 17.26
CA ILE A 6 10.30 -4.00 18.39
C ILE A 6 9.29 -4.66 19.33
N LEU A 7 9.67 -4.94 20.57
CA LEU A 7 8.71 -5.27 21.62
C LEU A 7 8.20 -3.98 22.28
N ARG A 8 6.88 -3.75 22.27
CA ARG A 8 6.22 -2.67 22.99
C ARG A 8 5.29 -3.27 24.05
N VAL A 9 5.38 -2.77 25.28
CA VAL A 9 4.59 -3.24 26.42
C VAL A 9 4.00 -2.05 27.22
N PRO A 10 2.97 -2.28 28.07
CA PRO A 10 2.52 -1.28 29.04
C PRO A 10 3.64 -0.90 30.04
N PRO A 11 3.66 0.33 30.61
CA PRO A 11 4.72 0.76 31.53
C PRO A 11 4.90 -0.16 32.76
N SER A 12 3.79 -0.67 33.29
CA SER A 12 3.72 -1.67 34.37
C SER A 12 4.49 -2.97 34.05
N VAL A 13 4.49 -3.38 32.78
CA VAL A 13 5.22 -4.54 32.28
C VAL A 13 6.67 -4.17 31.97
N ALA A 14 6.93 -2.96 31.45
CA ALA A 14 8.29 -2.47 31.17
C ALA A 14 9.16 -2.45 32.42
N GLU A 15 8.66 -1.90 33.54
CA GLU A 15 9.38 -1.90 34.83
C GLU A 15 9.74 -3.31 35.30
N ARG A 16 8.88 -4.30 35.06
CA ARG A 16 9.13 -5.70 35.45
C ARG A 16 10.18 -6.35 34.56
N ILE A 17 10.12 -6.12 33.24
CA ILE A 17 11.16 -6.59 32.31
C ILE A 17 12.51 -5.97 32.66
N GLU A 18 12.56 -4.66 32.95
CA GLU A 18 13.79 -3.96 33.35
C GLU A 18 14.37 -4.53 34.65
N ARG A 19 13.54 -4.79 35.66
CA ARG A 19 13.98 -5.47 36.90
C ARG A 19 14.53 -6.86 36.61
N LEU A 20 13.84 -7.69 35.83
CA LEU A 20 14.32 -9.04 35.48
C LEU A 20 15.64 -9.01 34.67
N MET A 21 15.81 -8.06 33.75
CA MET A 21 17.05 -7.90 32.98
C MET A 21 18.23 -7.46 33.85
N ASN A 22 18.00 -6.65 34.89
CA ASN A 22 19.03 -6.21 35.82
C ASN A 22 19.33 -7.26 36.91
N GLU A 23 18.29 -7.87 37.49
CA GLU A 23 18.40 -8.84 38.59
C GLU A 23 18.93 -10.21 38.14
N SER A 24 18.67 -10.62 36.90
CA SER A 24 19.23 -11.87 36.34
C SER A 24 20.76 -11.84 36.21
N ALA A 25 21.39 -10.67 36.17
CA ALA A 25 22.83 -10.51 36.29
C ALA A 25 23.36 -10.76 37.72
N THR A 26 22.48 -10.74 38.74
CA THR A 26 22.80 -10.85 40.17
C THR A 26 21.89 -11.83 40.94
N ALA A 27 21.60 -12.99 40.34
CA ALA A 27 21.16 -14.23 40.99
C ALA A 27 20.07 -14.12 42.10
N SER A 28 18.80 -14.21 41.71
CA SER A 28 17.66 -14.44 42.61
C SER A 28 17.08 -15.87 42.49
N SER A 29 16.41 -16.34 43.54
CA SER A 29 16.30 -17.77 43.87
C SER A 29 15.11 -18.55 43.29
N ASN A 30 14.23 -17.91 42.50
CA ASN A 30 13.02 -18.54 41.92
C ASN A 30 13.05 -18.45 40.38
N PRO A 31 12.90 -19.57 39.63
CA PRO A 31 12.88 -19.52 38.17
C PRO A 31 11.53 -19.05 37.60
N ASP A 32 10.41 -19.35 38.27
CA ASP A 32 9.07 -19.14 37.72
C ASP A 32 8.71 -17.64 37.63
N ASP A 33 9.06 -16.86 38.67
CA ASP A 33 8.86 -15.41 38.75
C ASP A 33 9.63 -14.62 37.66
N ALA A 34 10.70 -15.22 37.11
CA ALA A 34 11.60 -14.60 36.14
C ALA A 34 11.36 -15.02 34.68
N SER A 35 10.32 -15.83 34.43
CA SER A 35 9.99 -16.32 33.10
C SER A 35 9.41 -15.23 32.19
N LEU A 36 9.90 -15.16 30.96
CA LEU A 36 9.33 -14.37 29.86
C LEU A 36 9.02 -15.33 28.70
N ASP A 37 7.77 -15.31 28.22
CA ASP A 37 7.33 -16.16 27.11
C ASP A 37 6.45 -15.38 26.13
N LEU A 38 6.44 -15.79 24.87
CA LEU A 38 5.65 -15.19 23.81
C LEU A 38 5.21 -16.26 22.81
N SER A 39 3.89 -16.49 22.77
CA SER A 39 3.25 -17.42 21.85
C SER A 39 2.33 -16.69 20.88
N PHE A 40 2.27 -17.14 19.63
CA PHE A 40 1.36 -16.65 18.60
C PHE A 40 0.33 -17.71 18.22
N SER A 41 -0.87 -17.29 17.81
CA SER A 41 -1.86 -18.15 17.17
C SER A 41 -1.48 -18.50 15.74
N GLU A 42 -2.19 -19.46 15.14
CA GLU A 42 -2.01 -19.93 13.76
C GLU A 42 -2.13 -18.82 12.70
N ASP A 43 -2.75 -17.68 13.03
CA ASP A 43 -2.81 -16.49 12.18
C ASP A 43 -1.48 -15.71 12.07
N GLY A 44 -0.48 -16.04 12.90
CA GLY A 44 0.81 -15.36 12.96
C GLY A 44 0.72 -13.88 13.33
N ARG A 45 -0.42 -13.41 13.85
CA ARG A 45 -0.71 -11.98 14.06
C ARG A 45 -1.24 -11.67 15.46
N ASN A 46 -1.97 -12.58 16.09
CA ASN A 46 -2.37 -12.45 17.49
C ASN A 46 -1.56 -13.42 18.36
N GLY A 47 -1.44 -13.10 19.65
CA GLY A 47 -0.62 -13.88 20.57
C GLY A 47 -0.86 -13.57 22.04
N THR A 48 -0.16 -14.30 22.90
CA THR A 48 -0.10 -14.07 24.35
C THR A 48 1.35 -13.88 24.76
N PHE A 49 1.65 -12.75 25.37
CA PHE A 49 2.88 -12.50 26.11
C PHE A 49 2.67 -12.91 27.57
N MET A 50 3.65 -13.56 28.18
CA MET A 50 3.62 -13.89 29.61
C MET A 50 4.87 -13.37 30.32
N ILE A 51 4.66 -12.91 31.56
CA ILE A 51 5.74 -12.50 32.48
C ILE A 51 5.42 -13.05 33.88
N GLY A 52 6.17 -14.06 34.30
CA GLY A 52 5.74 -14.97 35.35
C GLY A 52 4.41 -15.63 35.00
N ASN A 53 3.48 -15.70 35.96
CA ASN A 53 2.16 -16.29 35.75
C ASN A 53 1.13 -15.37 35.05
N GLU A 54 1.46 -14.11 34.81
CA GLU A 54 0.51 -13.12 34.26
C GLU A 54 0.54 -13.12 32.73
N ARG A 55 -0.64 -12.88 32.11
CA ARG A 55 -0.86 -13.02 30.67
C ARG A 55 -1.38 -11.72 30.07
N PHE A 56 -0.79 -11.30 28.97
CA PHE A 56 -1.13 -10.08 28.26
C PHE A 56 -1.42 -10.38 26.78
N PRO A 57 -2.50 -9.83 26.20
CA PRO A 57 -2.76 -9.95 24.77
C PRO A 57 -1.67 -9.22 23.96
N ALA A 58 -1.14 -9.90 22.95
CA ALA A 58 -0.11 -9.39 22.04
C ALA A 58 -0.60 -9.40 20.57
N SER A 59 -0.14 -8.44 19.78
CA SER A 59 -0.43 -8.35 18.35
C SER A 59 0.82 -7.94 17.55
N LEU A 60 1.12 -8.66 16.45
CA LEU A 60 2.22 -8.35 15.55
C LEU A 60 1.76 -7.36 14.47
N LEU A 61 2.24 -6.12 14.55
CA LEU A 61 1.87 -5.02 13.66
C LEU A 61 3.02 -4.63 12.74
N ASP A 62 2.68 -4.25 11.51
CA ASP A 62 3.65 -3.77 10.53
C ASP A 62 3.96 -2.28 10.78
N LEU A 63 5.25 -1.93 10.87
CA LEU A 63 5.68 -0.55 11.07
C LEU A 63 5.63 0.22 9.74
N PRO A 64 5.25 1.51 9.75
CA PRO A 64 5.11 2.28 8.52
C PRO A 64 6.48 2.63 7.89
N ALA A 65 7.55 2.61 8.68
CA ALA A 65 8.92 2.84 8.23
C ALA A 65 9.82 1.67 8.68
N VAL A 66 10.75 1.29 7.80
CA VAL A 66 11.84 0.37 8.16
C VAL A 66 12.75 1.05 9.19
N VAL A 67 13.17 0.29 10.20
CA VAL A 67 14.09 0.72 11.24
C VAL A 67 15.34 -0.16 11.17
N GLU A 68 16.49 0.44 10.84
CA GLU A 68 17.75 -0.30 10.77
C GLU A 68 18.39 -0.41 12.16
N SER A 69 18.79 -1.62 12.56
CA SER A 69 19.59 -1.81 13.76
C SER A 69 21.08 -1.83 13.42
N TYR A 70 21.90 -1.26 14.30
CA TYR A 70 23.36 -1.21 14.16
C TYR A 70 24.02 -1.61 15.48
N LYS A 71 25.21 -2.21 15.38
CA LYS A 71 26.16 -2.37 16.49
C LYS A 71 27.45 -1.61 16.22
N THR A 72 28.13 -1.23 17.29
CA THR A 72 29.41 -0.51 17.25
C THR A 72 30.28 -0.94 18.43
N TYR A 73 31.54 -0.49 18.43
CA TYR A 73 32.51 -0.69 19.51
C TYR A 73 33.16 0.63 19.97
N ASP A 74 33.04 1.69 19.15
CA ASP A 74 33.73 2.98 19.28
C ASP A 74 32.79 4.18 19.06
N ASP A 75 31.48 3.93 19.04
CA ASP A 75 30.39 4.86 18.71
C ASP A 75 30.57 5.64 17.39
N SER A 76 31.49 5.18 16.53
CA SER A 76 31.93 5.87 15.32
C SER A 76 31.72 5.02 14.07
N VAL A 77 32.05 3.73 14.15
CA VAL A 77 31.80 2.75 13.08
C VAL A 77 30.53 1.98 13.40
N LEU A 78 29.43 2.31 12.70
CA LEU A 78 28.15 1.61 12.81
C LEU A 78 28.07 0.46 11.81
N ILE A 79 27.94 -0.77 12.30
CA ILE A 79 27.77 -1.98 11.49
C ILE A 79 26.30 -2.42 11.55
N LYS A 80 25.60 -2.39 10.42
CA LYS A 80 24.19 -2.81 10.33
C LYS A 80 24.04 -4.28 10.72
N THR A 81 23.01 -4.58 11.52
CA THR A 81 22.69 -5.93 11.99
C THR A 81 21.39 -6.48 11.41
N ALA A 82 20.31 -5.68 11.35
CA ALA A 82 19.02 -6.11 10.80
C ALA A 82 18.21 -4.93 10.22
N ASP A 83 17.18 -5.29 9.45
CA ASP A 83 16.06 -4.43 9.05
C ASP A 83 14.83 -4.82 9.86
N ILE A 84 14.28 -3.87 10.63
CA ILE A 84 13.11 -4.09 11.50
C ILE A 84 11.89 -3.42 10.86
N GLY A 85 10.99 -4.24 10.33
CA GLY A 85 9.74 -3.80 9.71
C GLY A 85 8.49 -4.00 10.58
N GLN A 86 8.61 -4.58 11.77
CA GLN A 86 7.46 -5.01 12.58
C GLN A 86 7.64 -4.75 14.08
N MET A 87 6.51 -4.64 14.77
CA MET A 87 6.41 -4.39 16.22
C MET A 87 5.40 -5.35 16.85
N ILE A 88 5.82 -6.01 17.93
CA ILE A 88 4.98 -6.83 18.79
C ILE A 88 4.42 -5.90 19.86
N MET A 89 3.12 -5.60 19.77
CA MET A 89 2.41 -4.73 20.71
C MET A 89 1.66 -5.57 21.74
N VAL A 90 2.22 -5.64 22.94
CA VAL A 90 1.55 -6.13 24.15
C VAL A 90 0.67 -5.01 24.73
N ARG A 91 -0.51 -5.38 25.23
CA ARG A 91 -1.56 -4.47 25.71
C ARG A 91 -2.11 -4.94 27.06
N GLU A 92 -2.83 -4.09 27.78
CA GLU A 92 -3.62 -4.53 28.93
C GLU A 92 -4.92 -5.23 28.46
N GLU A 93 -5.54 -6.07 29.29
CA GLU A 93 -6.73 -6.85 28.90
C GLU A 93 -7.93 -5.95 28.51
N ASN A 94 -8.01 -4.76 29.10
CA ASN A 94 -9.06 -3.77 28.83
C ASN A 94 -8.78 -2.87 27.60
N ASP A 95 -7.58 -2.91 27.02
CA ASP A 95 -7.24 -2.09 25.86
C ASP A 95 -7.96 -2.59 24.60
N PRO A 96 -8.38 -1.69 23.69
CA PRO A 96 -8.87 -2.10 22.38
C PRO A 96 -7.77 -2.82 21.58
N ALA A 97 -8.17 -3.80 20.77
CA ALA A 97 -7.29 -4.42 19.79
C ALA A 97 -6.89 -3.41 18.69
N PRO A 98 -5.68 -3.52 18.10
CA PRO A 98 -5.27 -2.64 17.02
C PRO A 98 -6.21 -2.72 15.80
N GLU A 99 -6.51 -1.57 15.19
CA GLU A 99 -7.33 -1.49 13.99
C GLU A 99 -6.56 -1.95 12.75
N GLY A 100 -6.56 -3.26 12.52
CA GLY A 100 -5.91 -3.90 11.38
C GLY A 100 -4.42 -4.19 11.61
N VAL A 101 -3.73 -4.52 10.51
CA VAL A 101 -2.38 -5.09 10.52
C VAL A 101 -1.28 -4.03 10.62
N GLU A 102 -1.55 -2.81 10.15
CA GLU A 102 -0.55 -1.74 10.04
C GLU A 102 -0.61 -0.77 11.24
N TYR A 103 0.55 -0.49 11.81
CA TYR A 103 0.66 0.50 12.87
C TYR A 103 0.74 1.93 12.32
N LYS A 104 -0.16 2.81 12.82
CA LYS A 104 -0.37 4.16 12.27
C LYS A 104 0.80 5.14 12.48
N HIS A 105 1.76 4.84 13.35
CA HIS A 105 2.84 5.77 13.75
C HIS A 105 4.22 5.12 13.58
N GLY A 106 5.26 5.91 13.32
CA GLY A 106 6.64 5.44 13.51
C GLY A 106 7.04 5.41 14.99
N LEU A 107 8.24 4.90 15.30
CA LEU A 107 8.74 4.80 16.68
C LEU A 107 9.06 6.16 17.31
N THR A 108 9.55 7.12 16.53
CA THR A 108 10.00 8.43 17.04
C THR A 108 8.85 9.46 17.02
N PRO A 109 8.79 10.42 17.98
CA PRO A 109 7.71 11.41 18.04
C PRO A 109 7.44 12.20 16.75
N PRO A 110 8.47 12.61 15.95
CA PRO A 110 8.23 13.27 14.67
C PRO A 110 7.44 12.42 13.66
N MET A 111 7.48 11.08 13.78
CA MET A 111 6.86 10.11 12.88
C MET A 111 5.42 9.72 13.27
N ARG A 112 4.78 10.48 14.17
CA ARG A 112 3.34 10.31 14.45
C ARG A 112 2.51 10.52 13.17
N ASP A 113 1.66 9.55 12.89
CA ASP A 113 0.85 9.42 11.66
C ASP A 113 1.66 9.41 10.35
N ALA A 114 2.83 8.76 10.33
CA ALA A 114 3.81 8.79 9.22
C ALA A 114 3.19 8.68 7.81
N ARG A 115 2.35 7.67 7.55
CA ARG A 115 1.70 7.48 6.23
C ARG A 115 0.76 8.62 5.85
N ARG A 116 0.06 9.22 6.82
CA ARG A 116 -0.91 10.30 6.60
C ARG A 116 -0.26 11.68 6.51
N ARG A 117 0.83 11.91 7.25
CA ARG A 117 1.46 13.23 7.48
C ARG A 117 2.81 13.45 6.80
N ARG A 118 3.54 12.41 6.42
CA ARG A 118 4.91 12.53 5.89
C ARG A 118 5.15 11.83 4.56
N PHE A 119 4.54 10.67 4.35
CA PHE A 119 4.75 9.94 3.12
C PHE A 119 3.97 10.59 1.98
N ARG A 120 4.63 10.74 0.82
CA ARG A 120 3.94 11.10 -0.42
C ARG A 120 2.95 9.99 -0.75
N ARG A 121 1.66 10.31 -0.80
CA ARG A 121 0.65 9.37 -1.30
C ARG A 121 0.98 8.94 -2.71
N GLU A 122 0.67 7.69 -3.05
CA GLU A 122 0.70 7.25 -4.43
C GLU A 122 -0.44 7.92 -5.20
N PRO A 123 -0.27 8.21 -6.50
CA PRO A 123 -1.36 8.76 -7.30
C PRO A 123 -2.46 7.69 -7.43
N ASP A 124 -3.72 8.10 -7.33
CA ASP A 124 -4.87 7.22 -7.54
C ASP A 124 -4.96 6.83 -9.04
N LEU A 125 -4.30 5.71 -9.40
CA LEU A 125 -4.28 5.18 -10.76
C LEU A 125 -5.54 4.34 -11.02
N ASN A 126 -6.22 4.59 -12.15
CA ASN A 126 -7.32 3.73 -12.58
C ASN A 126 -6.80 2.30 -12.87
N ALA A 127 -7.25 1.32 -12.09
CA ALA A 127 -6.86 -0.07 -12.21
C ALA A 127 -7.13 -0.67 -13.60
N GLU A 128 -8.17 -0.23 -14.32
CA GLU A 128 -8.43 -0.65 -15.69
C GLU A 128 -7.34 -0.18 -16.65
N LEU A 129 -6.88 1.07 -16.49
CA LEU A 129 -5.81 1.65 -17.30
C LEU A 129 -4.47 0.98 -16.99
N VAL A 130 -4.17 0.72 -15.70
CA VAL A 130 -2.97 -0.03 -15.28
C VAL A 130 -2.96 -1.42 -15.92
N ASN A 131 -4.09 -2.14 -15.87
CA ASN A 131 -4.24 -3.49 -16.44
C ASN A 131 -4.11 -3.48 -17.98
N GLN A 132 -4.62 -2.46 -18.66
CA GLN A 132 -4.42 -2.28 -20.12
C GLN A 132 -2.94 -2.00 -20.46
N VAL A 133 -2.27 -1.11 -19.72
CA VAL A 133 -0.85 -0.78 -19.90
C VAL A 133 0.03 -1.99 -19.61
N GLU A 134 -0.25 -2.75 -18.56
CA GLU A 134 0.45 -4.00 -18.21
C GLU A 134 0.32 -5.03 -19.34
N LYS A 135 -0.88 -5.28 -19.85
CA LYS A 135 -1.11 -6.18 -21.00
C LYS A 135 -0.38 -5.71 -22.26
N HIS A 136 -0.34 -4.41 -22.53
CA HIS A 136 0.43 -3.85 -23.64
C HIS A 136 1.94 -4.03 -23.45
N LEU A 137 2.46 -3.78 -22.24
CA LEU A 137 3.85 -3.98 -21.90
C LEU A 137 4.25 -5.45 -22.06
N ILE A 138 3.44 -6.38 -21.54
CA ILE A 138 3.61 -7.84 -21.68
C ILE A 138 3.58 -8.27 -23.16
N SER A 139 2.71 -7.68 -23.98
CA SER A 139 2.64 -7.94 -25.42
C SER A 139 3.88 -7.42 -26.17
N ILE A 140 4.45 -6.29 -25.75
CA ILE A 140 5.69 -5.74 -26.30
C ILE A 140 6.91 -6.55 -25.84
N MET A 141 6.96 -6.96 -24.56
CA MET A 141 8.07 -7.71 -23.95
C MET A 141 8.20 -9.14 -24.46
N HIS A 142 7.09 -9.83 -24.73
CA HIS A 142 7.11 -11.12 -25.44
C HIS A 142 7.42 -10.97 -26.94
N GLY A 143 7.67 -9.74 -27.40
CA GLY A 143 7.79 -9.37 -28.80
C GLY A 143 6.43 -9.28 -29.47
N VAL A 144 6.25 -8.28 -30.34
CA VAL A 144 5.12 -8.26 -31.27
C VAL A 144 5.30 -9.43 -32.24
N SER A 145 4.63 -10.53 -31.93
CA SER A 145 4.97 -11.86 -32.42
C SER A 145 4.55 -12.07 -33.88
N VAL A 146 5.51 -11.83 -34.79
CA VAL A 146 5.46 -12.13 -36.25
C VAL A 146 4.46 -11.29 -37.06
N SER A 147 3.31 -10.90 -36.50
CA SER A 147 2.19 -10.29 -37.21
C SER A 147 2.54 -9.00 -37.97
N ILE A 148 3.31 -8.07 -37.39
CA ILE A 148 3.69 -6.82 -38.09
C ILE A 148 4.59 -7.11 -39.29
N LEU A 149 5.53 -8.06 -39.18
CA LEU A 149 6.39 -8.43 -40.30
C LEU A 149 5.55 -9.02 -41.45
N LEU A 150 4.57 -9.86 -41.13
CA LEU A 150 3.67 -10.48 -42.12
C LEU A 150 2.76 -9.45 -42.81
N VAL A 151 2.18 -8.50 -42.06
CA VAL A 151 1.36 -7.42 -42.62
C VAL A 151 2.19 -6.49 -43.53
N VAL A 152 3.42 -6.14 -43.13
CA VAL A 152 4.33 -5.34 -43.98
C VAL A 152 4.74 -6.11 -45.24
N TYR A 153 4.99 -7.42 -45.15
CA TYR A 153 5.32 -8.23 -46.33
C TYR A 153 4.15 -8.38 -47.30
N ALA A 154 2.91 -8.53 -46.79
CA ALA A 154 1.71 -8.61 -47.61
C ALA A 154 1.48 -7.30 -48.39
N LEU A 155 1.47 -6.16 -47.69
CA LEU A 155 1.30 -4.84 -48.31
C LEU A 155 2.39 -4.49 -49.34
N PHE A 156 3.59 -5.05 -49.19
CA PHE A 156 4.68 -4.88 -50.16
C PHE A 156 4.49 -5.75 -51.43
N LEU A 157 3.86 -6.92 -51.30
CA LEU A 157 3.53 -7.79 -52.42
C LEU A 157 2.29 -7.33 -53.19
N ASP A 158 1.25 -6.86 -52.49
CA ASP A 158 -0.01 -6.40 -53.11
C ASP A 158 0.20 -5.21 -54.07
N LEU A 159 1.20 -4.35 -53.80
CA LEU A 159 1.59 -3.25 -54.70
C LEU A 159 2.18 -3.70 -56.05
N SER A 160 2.46 -4.99 -56.25
CA SER A 160 3.20 -5.52 -57.41
C SER A 160 2.33 -6.15 -58.50
N ILE A 161 1.00 -6.21 -58.33
CA ILE A 161 0.10 -6.95 -59.23
C ILE A 161 -0.63 -6.04 -60.23
N ASP A 162 -0.85 -4.76 -59.89
CA ASP A 162 -1.80 -3.89 -60.60
C ASP A 162 -1.25 -3.20 -61.87
N GLN A 163 -0.55 -3.98 -62.70
CA GLN A 163 -0.24 -3.66 -64.10
C GLN A 163 -0.39 -4.91 -64.99
N ASN A 164 -1.63 -5.29 -65.34
CA ASN A 164 -2.01 -5.90 -66.65
C ASN A 164 -3.47 -6.41 -66.68
N ALA A 165 -4.48 -5.52 -66.66
CA ALA A 165 -5.83 -5.84 -67.13
C ALA A 165 -6.61 -4.57 -67.55
N SER A 166 -7.19 -4.56 -68.75
CA SER A 166 -8.04 -3.47 -69.24
C SER A 166 -9.11 -4.00 -70.22
N VAL A 167 -10.07 -3.14 -70.60
CA VAL A 167 -10.96 -3.21 -71.80
C VAL A 167 -12.36 -3.89 -71.67
N ILE A 168 -13.42 -3.10 -71.99
CA ILE A 168 -14.90 -3.37 -72.17
C ILE A 168 -15.77 -3.66 -70.90
N GLY A 169 -17.00 -3.14 -70.70
CA GLY A 169 -17.80 -2.08 -71.38
C GLY A 169 -19.35 -2.29 -71.34
N GLY A 170 -20.18 -1.22 -71.34
CA GLY A 170 -21.67 -1.21 -71.37
C GLY A 170 -22.37 -1.25 -69.97
N GLU A 171 -23.38 -0.46 -69.54
CA GLU A 171 -24.50 0.34 -70.11
C GLU A 171 -25.82 -0.45 -70.32
N GLU A 172 -27.04 -0.07 -69.86
CA GLU A 172 -27.56 1.07 -69.03
C GLU A 172 -28.09 0.53 -67.65
N GLY A 173 -29.20 0.89 -66.95
CA GLY A 173 -30.29 1.88 -67.08
C GLY A 173 -31.50 1.62 -66.12
N GLY A 174 -32.25 2.65 -65.66
CA GLY A 174 -33.55 2.49 -64.94
C GLY A 174 -33.87 3.47 -63.78
N ASP A 175 -35.17 3.77 -63.52
CA ASP A 175 -35.65 4.92 -62.70
C ASP A 175 -36.91 4.62 -61.81
N ARG A 176 -37.20 5.49 -60.82
CA ARG A 176 -38.50 5.80 -60.13
C ARG A 176 -38.95 5.10 -58.82
N LYS A 177 -38.76 5.78 -57.66
CA LYS A 177 -39.82 6.42 -56.79
C LYS A 177 -39.49 6.55 -55.28
N LYS A 178 -39.72 7.77 -54.75
CA LYS A 178 -40.02 8.14 -53.33
C LYS A 178 -41.58 8.29 -53.19
N PRO A 179 -42.25 8.52 -52.03
CA PRO A 179 -41.87 9.23 -50.78
C PRO A 179 -42.35 8.47 -49.48
N PRO A 180 -42.51 9.05 -48.25
CA PRO A 180 -42.31 10.44 -47.78
C PRO A 180 -41.45 10.62 -46.50
N VAL A 181 -41.42 11.85 -45.99
CA VAL A 181 -40.57 12.34 -44.89
C VAL A 181 -41.38 12.52 -43.58
N ALA A 182 -40.77 12.23 -42.44
CA ALA A 182 -41.22 12.64 -41.11
C ALA A 182 -40.19 13.60 -40.46
N ARG A 183 -40.63 14.43 -39.50
CA ARG A 183 -39.83 15.52 -38.90
C ARG A 183 -39.16 15.10 -37.57
N ALA A 184 -37.99 15.66 -37.28
CA ALA A 184 -37.38 15.64 -35.95
C ALA A 184 -38.07 16.63 -34.99
N PRO A 185 -37.85 16.50 -33.67
CA PRO A 185 -37.12 17.58 -32.99
C PRO A 185 -36.15 17.16 -31.86
N LYS A 186 -35.01 17.88 -31.83
CA LYS A 186 -34.12 18.29 -30.72
C LYS A 186 -33.80 17.39 -29.50
N GLN A 187 -32.54 17.52 -29.07
CA GLN A 187 -31.96 17.00 -27.83
C GLN A 187 -32.64 17.54 -26.56
N ARG A 188 -32.33 16.90 -25.42
CA ARG A 188 -32.30 17.51 -24.10
C ARG A 188 -30.94 17.24 -23.47
N ASP A 189 -30.38 18.26 -22.83
CA ASP A 189 -29.15 18.15 -22.05
C ASP A 189 -29.39 17.34 -20.77
N VAL A 190 -28.35 16.68 -20.27
CA VAL A 190 -28.31 16.09 -18.92
C VAL A 190 -27.17 16.75 -18.17
N GLN A 191 -27.45 17.15 -16.94
CA GLN A 191 -26.67 18.12 -16.19
C GLN A 191 -25.74 17.44 -15.17
N GLU A 192 -24.57 18.04 -14.92
CA GLU A 192 -23.64 17.60 -13.89
C GLU A 192 -24.27 17.74 -12.49
N PRO A 193 -24.09 16.76 -11.58
CA PRO A 193 -24.41 16.94 -10.16
C PRO A 193 -23.30 17.74 -9.47
N ALA A 194 -23.65 18.91 -8.93
CA ALA A 194 -22.73 19.78 -8.20
C ALA A 194 -22.49 19.32 -6.73
N ALA A 195 -21.46 19.89 -6.10
CA ALA A 195 -21.06 19.57 -4.74
C ALA A 195 -21.88 20.31 -3.64
N ASN A 196 -21.97 19.65 -2.49
CA ASN A 196 -22.04 20.13 -1.09
C ASN A 196 -21.96 18.84 -0.25
N GLY A 197 -21.34 18.74 0.93
CA GLY A 197 -21.33 19.57 2.15
C GLY A 197 -21.47 18.56 3.31
N GLU A 198 -21.01 18.78 4.55
CA GLU A 198 -20.62 20.01 5.25
C GLU A 198 -19.40 19.72 6.15
N GLU A 199 -18.50 20.70 6.33
CA GLU A 199 -17.57 20.74 7.46
C GLU A 199 -17.93 21.96 8.33
N ALA A 200 -17.86 21.80 9.66
CA ALA A 200 -18.09 22.89 10.62
C ALA A 200 -17.30 22.64 11.91
N GLU A 201 -16.03 23.07 11.95
CA GLU A 201 -15.29 23.18 13.21
C GLU A 201 -15.59 24.51 13.93
N PRO A 202 -15.68 24.53 15.27
CA PRO A 202 -15.70 25.76 16.04
C PRO A 202 -14.30 26.38 16.14
N GLU A 203 -14.25 27.70 16.26
CA GLU A 203 -13.05 28.53 16.14
C GLU A 203 -11.95 28.20 17.17
N ARG A 204 -10.69 28.34 16.76
CA ARG A 204 -9.55 28.47 17.69
C ARG A 204 -9.19 29.93 17.84
N SER A 205 -9.09 30.38 19.09
CA SER A 205 -8.51 31.68 19.42
C SER A 205 -7.00 31.61 19.25
N ASP A 206 -6.47 32.46 18.38
CA ASP A 206 -5.06 32.88 18.49
C ASP A 206 -4.94 33.87 19.65
N SER A 207 -3.90 33.71 20.45
CA SER A 207 -3.47 34.70 21.45
C SER A 207 -1.95 34.72 21.48
N GLU A 208 -1.39 35.84 21.03
CA GLU A 208 0.06 36.08 21.01
C GLU A 208 0.63 36.10 22.42
N GLU A 209 1.81 35.50 22.63
CA GLU A 209 2.63 35.76 23.81
C GLU A 209 4.04 36.15 23.35
N SER A 210 4.51 37.30 23.84
CA SER A 210 5.70 38.01 23.36
C SER A 210 6.95 37.67 24.16
N ASP A 211 8.12 38.00 23.61
CA ASP A 211 9.42 37.87 24.28
C ASP A 211 9.46 38.50 25.68
N ASN A 212 10.03 37.79 26.66
CA ASN A 212 11.09 38.29 27.57
C ASN A 212 11.68 37.17 28.47
#